data_AF-A0A178IMV0-F1
#
_entry.id   AF-A0A178IMV0-F1
#
_cell.length_a   1.000
_cell.length_b   1.000
_cell.length_c   1.000
_cell.angle_alpha   90.00
_cell.angle_beta   90.00
_cell.angle_gamma   90.00
#
_symmetry.space_group_name_H-M   'P 1'
#
loop_
_entity.id
_entity.type
_entity.pdbx_description
1 polymer ?
#
loop_
_entity_poly.entity_id
_entity_poly.type
_entity_poly.pdbx_seq_one_letter_code
_entity_poly.pdbx_strand_id
1 'polypeptide(L)'
;MSDGKSIEVEGKIVSVLPGTMFKVELSNGHTVLAHISGKLRKNFIKIAAGDRVKMEMSPYDLEKARITYRVRDERPMTHPAPRRRY
;
A
#
# COMPACT_ATOMS: atom_id res chain seq x y z
N MET A 1 7.88 3.57 25.63
CA MET A 1 8.37 4.53 24.62
C MET A 1 9.20 3.71 23.65
N SER A 2 8.60 3.24 22.57
CA SER A 2 9.26 2.34 21.62
C SER A 2 9.77 3.20 20.46
N ASP A 3 10.96 3.79 20.62
CA ASP A 3 11.73 4.40 19.52
C ASP A 3 12.30 3.31 18.58
N GLY A 4 11.43 2.35 18.22
CA GLY A 4 11.71 1.31 17.24
C GLY A 4 11.56 1.95 15.87
N LYS A 5 12.66 2.48 15.35
CA LYS A 5 12.80 3.08 14.03
C LYS A 5 12.28 2.10 12.97
N SER A 6 11.01 2.23 12.60
CA SER A 6 10.38 1.42 11.56
C SER A 6 11.04 1.76 10.24
N ILE A 7 11.36 0.72 9.47
CA ILE A 7 11.97 0.87 8.16
C ILE A 7 10.82 1.08 7.17
N GLU A 8 10.75 2.26 6.58
CA GLU A 8 9.82 2.54 5.50
C GLU A 8 10.34 1.91 4.20
N VAL A 9 9.51 1.09 3.56
CA VAL A 9 9.86 0.43 2.31
C VAL A 9 8.67 0.48 1.36
N GLU A 10 8.99 0.52 0.07
CA GLU A 10 8.01 0.51 -1.00
C GLU A 10 7.98 -0.88 -1.66
N GLY A 11 6.78 -1.30 -2.06
CA GLY A 11 6.60 -2.56 -2.76
C GLY A 11 5.34 -2.59 -3.61
N LYS A 12 5.26 -3.63 -4.44
CA LYS A 12 4.13 -3.90 -5.31
C LYS A 12 3.36 -5.10 -4.80
N ILE A 13 2.04 -5.01 -4.78
CA ILE A 13 1.20 -6.12 -4.34
C ILE A 13 1.12 -7.16 -5.45
N VAL A 14 1.50 -8.40 -5.12
CA VAL A 14 1.43 -9.54 -6.04
C VAL A 14 0.07 -10.22 -5.94
N SER A 15 -0.37 -10.51 -4.71
CA SER A 15 -1.65 -11.18 -4.46
C SER A 15 -2.28 -10.77 -3.15
N VAL A 16 -3.60 -10.91 -3.09
CA VAL A 16 -4.41 -10.67 -1.89
C VAL A 16 -4.76 -12.02 -1.27
N LEU A 17 -4.47 -12.18 0.01
CA LEU A 17 -4.75 -13.41 0.77
C LEU A 17 -5.98 -13.23 1.66
N PRO A 18 -6.67 -14.33 2.01
CA PRO A 18 -7.74 -14.30 3.00
C PRO A 18 -7.22 -13.78 4.35
N GLY A 19 -8.08 -13.10 5.10
CA GLY A 19 -7.69 -12.55 6.42
C GLY A 19 -6.94 -11.22 6.35
N THR A 20 -7.16 -10.40 5.31
CA THR A 20 -6.58 -9.04 5.17
C THR A 20 -5.05 -8.99 5.12
N MET A 21 -4.46 -10.09 4.67
CA MET A 21 -3.05 -10.25 4.42
C MET A 21 -2.79 -10.01 2.93
N PHE A 22 -1.66 -9.38 2.62
CA PHE A 22 -1.26 -9.04 1.26
C PHE A 22 0.15 -9.56 1.03
N LYS A 23 0.35 -10.23 -0.10
CA LYS A 23 1.66 -10.66 -0.54
C LYS A 23 2.27 -9.51 -1.34
N VAL A 24 3.31 -8.90 -0.80
CA VAL A 24 3.96 -7.73 -1.39
C VAL A 24 5.37 -8.11 -1.82
N GLU A 25 5.71 -7.78 -3.04
CA GLU A 25 7.05 -7.91 -3.57
C GLU A 25 7.75 -6.58 -3.45
N LEU A 26 8.87 -6.60 -2.76
CA LEU A 26 9.78 -5.49 -2.60
C LEU A 26 10.60 -5.26 -3.88
N SER A 27 11.15 -4.07 -4.05
CA SER A 27 12.04 -3.76 -5.19
C SER A 27 13.32 -4.61 -5.22
N ASN A 28 13.69 -5.20 -4.08
CA ASN A 28 14.82 -6.12 -3.95
C ASN A 28 14.49 -7.58 -4.34
N GLY A 29 13.25 -7.86 -4.78
CA GLY A 29 12.81 -9.21 -5.18
C GLY A 29 12.35 -10.10 -4.01
N HIS A 30 12.40 -9.62 -2.77
CA HIS A 30 11.88 -10.37 -1.63
C HIS A 30 10.35 -10.23 -1.54
N THR A 31 9.68 -11.32 -1.20
CA THR A 31 8.24 -11.29 -0.95
C THR A 31 7.95 -11.32 0.55
N VAL A 32 7.12 -10.38 0.99
CA VAL A 32 6.76 -10.19 2.39
C VAL A 32 5.25 -10.30 2.59
N LEU A 33 4.85 -10.66 3.80
CA LEU A 33 3.46 -10.72 4.21
C LEU A 33 3.12 -9.42 4.95
N ALA A 34 2.30 -8.59 4.30
CA ALA A 34 1.90 -7.31 4.85
C ALA A 34 0.43 -7.32 5.30
N HIS A 35 0.14 -6.71 6.45
CA HIS A 35 -1.22 -6.43 6.86
C HIS A 35 -1.54 -4.94 6.74
N ILE A 36 -2.81 -4.61 6.54
CA ILE A 36 -3.26 -3.22 6.49
C ILE A 36 -3.26 -2.57 7.87
N SER A 37 -2.79 -1.33 7.94
CA SER A 37 -2.94 -0.52 9.14
C SER A 37 -4.43 -0.22 9.42
N GLY A 38 -4.79 -0.08 10.70
CA GLY A 38 -6.16 0.28 11.10
C GLY A 38 -6.65 1.61 10.50
N LYS A 39 -5.73 2.55 10.19
CA LYS A 39 -6.08 3.82 9.51
C LYS A 39 -6.63 3.55 8.11
N LEU A 40 -5.99 2.67 7.33
CA LEU A 40 -6.45 2.31 5.99
C LEU A 40 -7.82 1.59 6.03
N ARG A 41 -8.06 0.76 7.05
CA ARG A 41 -9.37 0.12 7.26
C ARG A 41 -10.48 1.16 7.49
N LYS A 42 -10.24 2.14 8.36
CA LYS A 42 -11.21 3.21 8.64
C LYS A 42 -11.50 4.07 7.41
N ASN A 43 -10.49 4.30 6.57
CA ASN A 43 -10.63 5.06 5.33
C ASN A 43 -11.14 4.22 4.14
N PHE A 44 -11.52 2.96 4.35
CA PHE A 44 -12.02 2.05 3.31
C PHE A 44 -11.14 2.02 2.04
N ILE A 45 -9.82 2.09 2.22
CA ILE A 45 -8.89 2.06 1.11
C ILE A 45 -8.90 0.65 0.53
N LYS A 46 -9.45 0.52 -0.69
CA LYS A 46 -9.40 -0.73 -1.45
C LYS A 46 -7.98 -0.91 -1.98
N ILE A 47 -7.41 -2.08 -1.73
CA ILE A 47 -6.09 -2.46 -2.18
C ILE A 47 -6.25 -3.68 -3.08
N ALA A 48 -5.67 -3.63 -4.27
CA ALA A 48 -5.73 -4.71 -5.25
C ALA A 48 -4.32 -5.20 -5.62
N ALA A 49 -4.26 -6.38 -6.24
CA ALA A 49 -3.02 -6.85 -6.86
C ALA A 49 -2.58 -5.88 -7.96
N GLY A 50 -1.29 -5.57 -8.01
CA GLY A 50 -0.70 -4.60 -8.92
C GLY A 50 -0.50 -3.20 -8.34
N ASP A 51 -1.12 -2.89 -7.20
CA ASP A 51 -0.97 -1.58 -6.56
C ASP A 51 0.43 -1.40 -5.94
N ARG A 52 0.92 -0.16 -6.03
CA ARG A 52 2.12 0.28 -5.30
C ARG A 52 1.71 0.78 -3.92
N VAL A 53 2.37 0.26 -2.90
CA VAL A 53 2.10 0.60 -1.51
C VAL A 53 3.37 0.91 -0.76
N LYS A 54 3.25 1.84 0.19
CA LYS A 54 4.27 2.16 1.16
C LYS A 54 3.94 1.44 2.45
N MET A 55 4.93 0.76 2.99
CA MET A 55 4.79 -0.12 4.13
C MET A 55 5.96 0.05 5.09
N GLU A 56 5.69 -0.18 6.36
CA GLU A 56 6.66 -0.08 7.44
C GLU A 56 6.99 -1.48 7.95
N MET A 57 8.28 -1.78 8.06
CA MET A 57 8.80 -3.02 8.61
C MET A 57 9.45 -2.76 9.96
N SER A 58 9.36 -3.75 10.84
CA SER A 58 10.15 -3.72 12.06
C SER A 58 11.57 -4.18 11.73
N PRO A 59 12.62 -3.54 12.28
CA PRO A 59 13.99 -3.98 12.07
C PRO A 59 14.27 -5.40 12.62
N TYR A 60 13.36 -5.93 13.44
CA TYR A 60 13.46 -7.29 14.00
C TYR A 60 12.80 -8.36 13.12
N ASP A 61 11.83 -7.99 12.29
CA ASP A 61 11.04 -8.91 11.47
C ASP A 61 10.89 -8.32 10.05
N LEU A 62 11.74 -8.77 9.12
CA LEU A 62 11.73 -8.33 7.71
C LEU A 62 10.66 -9.04 6.86
N GLU A 63 10.11 -10.15 7.34
CA GLU A 63 9.07 -10.91 6.62
C GLU A 63 7.67 -10.31 6.79
N LYS A 64 7.47 -9.54 7.87
CA LYS A 64 6.18 -8.94 8.23
C LYS A 64 6.25 -7.44 8.05
N ALA A 65 5.27 -6.91 7.32
CA ALA A 65 5.16 -5.48 7.08
C ALA A 65 3.76 -4.94 7.44
N ARG A 66 3.71 -3.65 7.69
CA ARG A 66 2.46 -2.92 7.92
C ARG A 66 2.25 -1.90 6.82
N ILE A 67 1.17 -2.04 6.06
CA ILE A 67 0.83 -1.09 4.99
C ILE A 67 0.30 0.20 5.63
N THR A 68 0.97 1.31 5.35
CA THR A 68 0.59 2.63 5.85
C THR A 68 -0.08 3.48 4.79
N TYR A 69 0.37 3.38 3.55
CA TYR A 69 -0.16 4.20 2.46
C TYR A 69 -0.23 3.44 1.13
N ARG A 70 -1.23 3.76 0.31
CA ARG A 70 -1.29 3.33 -1.10
C ARG A 70 -0.90 4.51 -1.97
N VAL A 71 0.13 4.34 -2.79
CA VAL A 71 0.54 5.37 -3.75
C VAL A 71 -0.51 5.39 -4.86
N ARG A 72 -1.36 6.43 -4.87
CA ARG A 72 -2.24 6.69 -6.02
C ARG A 72 -1.38 7.37 -7.08
N ASP A 73 -1.23 6.72 -8.23
CA ASP A 73 -0.82 7.43 -9.44
C ASP A 73 -1.89 8.49 -9.71
N GLU A 74 -1.51 9.75 -9.58
CA GLU A 74 -2.29 10.89 -10.03
C GLU A 74 -2.42 10.81 -11.56
N ARG A 75 -3.30 9.93 -12.05
CA ARG A 75 -3.90 10.19 -13.35
C ARG A 75 -4.79 11.41 -13.14
N PRO A 76 -4.51 12.56 -13.77
CA PRO A 76 -5.44 13.67 -13.71
C PRO A 76 -6.76 13.12 -14.23
N MET A 77 -7.78 13.13 -13.38
CA MET A 77 -9.16 12.98 -13.82
C MET A 77 -9.36 14.08 -14.85
N THR A 78 -9.21 13.74 -16.13
CA THR A 78 -9.61 14.60 -17.24
C THR A 78 -11.10 14.80 -17.04
N HIS A 79 -11.47 15.87 -16.35
CA HIS A 79 -12.84 16.35 -16.38
C HIS A 79 -13.05 16.74 -17.85
N PRO A 80 -13.87 16.02 -18.63
CA PRO A 80 -14.30 16.60 -19.89
C PRO A 80 -15.04 17.88 -19.50
N ALA A 81 -14.48 19.04 -19.85
CA ALA A 81 -15.12 20.32 -19.65
C ALA A 81 -16.57 20.20 -20.17
N PRO A 82 -17.59 20.63 -19.42
CA PRO A 82 -18.95 20.62 -19.94
C PRO A 82 -18.93 21.45 -21.22
N ARG A 83 -19.18 20.79 -22.35
CA ARG A 83 -19.21 21.40 -23.67
C ARG A 83 -20.19 22.55 -23.61
N ARG A 84 -19.64 23.77 -23.66
CA ARG A 84 -20.34 25.02 -23.90
C ARG A 84 -21.31 24.79 -25.06
N ARG A 85 -22.60 24.87 -24.82
CA ARG A 85 -23.59 25.09 -25.88
C ARG A 85 -24.31 26.40 -25.62
N TYR A 86 -24.45 27.11 -26.74
CA TYR A 86 -25.01 28.43 -26.99
C TYR A 86 -26.47 28.52 -26.54
#